data_AF-A0AAU4FC89-F1
#
_entry.id   AF-A0AAU4FC89-F1
#
_cell.length_a   1.000
_cell.length_b   1.000
_cell.length_c   1.000
_cell.angle_alpha   90.00
_cell.angle_beta   90.00
_cell.angle_gamma   90.00
#
_symmetry.space_group_name_H-M   'P 1'
#
loop_
_entity.id
_entity.type
_entity.pdbx_description
1 polymer ?
#
loop_
_entity_poly.entity_id
_entity_poly.type
_entity_poly.pdbx_seq_one_letter_code
_entity_poly.pdbx_strand_id
1 'polypeptide(L)'
;MTDPVTVEPLEELTALWAPGSAVLCVGEGDDGIESVATWHVSPPGDATGAWIYPADDVFGSQDAARRVLTFVERRAIAAVHPRKLREWLDRLTTTAKVDIEDGGWERHLFSPVDAFRETAERRQQYAATVEAARQDSKTITPLEWTHDLPDDAEVQDFASLQRVARISAAPGTPVVSEVLSIARTLRWLVSVWAETEQVKNRRRYVRAAHGDPDPLPPRWLAAVRSASTNRLPL
;
A
#
# COMPACT_ATOMS: atom_id res chain seq x y z
N MET A 1 -38.68 21.68 4.90
CA MET A 1 -37.98 21.61 3.60
C MET A 1 -36.50 21.54 3.96
N THR A 2 -36.03 20.32 4.20
CA THR A 2 -34.75 20.05 4.84
C THR A 2 -33.85 19.50 3.76
N ASP A 3 -32.77 20.21 3.47
CA ASP A 3 -31.75 19.83 2.49
C ASP A 3 -31.19 18.44 2.84
N PRO A 4 -31.14 17.49 1.91
CA PRO A 4 -30.42 16.24 2.13
C PRO A 4 -28.93 16.57 2.12
N VAL A 5 -28.32 16.55 3.31
CA VAL A 5 -26.87 16.56 3.48
C VAL A 5 -26.30 15.44 2.61
N THR A 6 -25.45 15.82 1.66
CA THR A 6 -24.69 14.96 0.77
C THR A 6 -23.84 13.97 1.60
N VAL A 7 -24.33 12.75 1.77
CA VAL A 7 -23.60 11.63 2.44
C VAL A 7 -22.65 10.90 1.46
N GLU A 8 -22.58 11.36 0.21
CA GLU A 8 -21.93 10.62 -0.89
C GLU A 8 -20.39 10.47 -0.86
N PRO A 9 -19.56 11.30 -0.19
CA PRO A 9 -18.10 11.07 -0.23
C PRO A 9 -17.64 9.85 0.56
N LEU A 10 -18.35 9.47 1.62
CA LEU A 10 -17.90 8.41 2.52
C LEU A 10 -18.26 7.02 1.98
N GLU A 11 -19.42 6.85 1.34
CA GLU A 11 -19.86 5.56 0.79
C GLU A 11 -19.01 5.12 -0.41
N GLU A 12 -18.61 6.04 -1.30
CA GLU A 12 -17.66 5.74 -2.39
C GLU A 12 -16.27 5.36 -1.86
N LEU A 13 -15.83 5.98 -0.76
CA LEU A 13 -14.61 5.58 -0.06
C LEU A 13 -14.74 4.20 0.59
N THR A 14 -15.92 3.86 1.10
CA THR A 14 -16.19 2.56 1.74
C THR A 14 -16.23 1.43 0.70
N ALA A 15 -16.64 1.73 -0.54
CA ALA A 15 -16.60 0.79 -1.67
C ALA A 15 -15.16 0.49 -2.14
N LEU A 16 -14.21 1.41 -1.93
CA LEU A 16 -12.77 1.19 -2.16
C LEU A 16 -12.09 0.42 -1.00
N TRP A 17 -12.78 0.21 0.12
CA TRP A 17 -12.18 -0.32 1.36
C TRP A 17 -12.06 -1.84 1.45
N ALA A 18 -12.60 -2.58 0.48
CA ALA A 18 -12.46 -4.02 0.45
C ALA A 18 -12.00 -4.51 -0.93
N PRO A 19 -10.91 -5.29 -0.99
CA PRO A 19 -10.32 -6.05 0.12
C PRO A 19 -9.01 -5.47 0.71
N GLY A 20 -8.65 -4.23 0.40
CA GLY A 20 -7.43 -3.59 0.92
C GLY A 20 -6.16 -4.07 0.21
N SER A 21 -5.06 -4.17 0.96
CA SER A 21 -3.76 -4.61 0.44
C SER A 21 -3.29 -5.89 1.12
N ALA A 22 -2.40 -6.62 0.44
CA ALA A 22 -1.72 -7.79 0.96
C ALA A 22 -0.21 -7.63 0.86
N VAL A 23 0.49 -8.32 1.74
CA VAL A 23 1.93 -8.55 1.68
C VAL A 23 2.16 -10.05 1.61
N LEU A 24 2.99 -10.50 0.67
CA LEU A 24 3.38 -11.89 0.51
C LEU A 24 4.91 -11.97 0.55
N CYS A 25 5.45 -12.75 1.48
CA CYS A 25 6.89 -13.01 1.61
C CYS A 25 7.13 -14.52 1.64
N VAL A 26 8.26 -14.96 1.09
CA VAL A 26 8.78 -16.31 1.23
C VAL A 26 10.18 -16.21 1.80
N GLY A 27 10.45 -16.94 2.88
CA GLY A 27 11.73 -16.91 3.55
C GLY A 27 11.79 -17.85 4.75
N GLU A 28 12.87 -17.79 5.50
CA GLU A 28 13.09 -18.65 6.65
C GLU A 28 12.05 -18.41 7.76
N GLY A 29 11.38 -19.49 8.17
CA GLY A 29 10.38 -19.54 9.24
C GLY A 29 10.93 -20.18 10.52
N ASP A 30 10.08 -20.91 11.25
CA ASP A 30 10.48 -21.62 12.46
C ASP A 30 11.43 -22.79 12.11
N ASP A 31 12.37 -23.08 13.00
CA ASP A 31 13.34 -24.18 12.86
C ASP A 31 14.17 -24.17 11.56
N GLY A 32 14.31 -23.00 10.91
CA GLY A 32 15.04 -22.85 9.65
C GLY A 32 14.26 -23.32 8.42
N ILE A 33 12.99 -23.69 8.57
CA ILE A 33 12.14 -24.19 7.49
C ILE A 33 11.60 -23.02 6.69
N GLU A 34 11.79 -23.04 5.36
CA GLU A 34 11.23 -22.01 4.48
C GLU A 34 9.70 -21.98 4.59
N SER A 35 9.13 -20.78 4.70
CA SER A 35 7.72 -20.54 4.92
C SER A 35 7.19 -19.43 4.02
N VAL A 36 5.92 -19.55 3.65
CA VAL A 36 5.15 -18.52 2.94
C VAL A 36 4.31 -17.76 3.95
N ALA A 37 4.55 -16.46 4.06
CA ALA A 37 3.83 -15.56 4.96
C ALA A 37 2.96 -14.60 4.16
N THR A 38 1.66 -14.54 4.49
CA THR A 38 0.71 -13.58 3.92
C THR A 38 0.08 -12.72 5.00
N TRP A 39 0.11 -11.41 4.81
CA TRP A 39 -0.52 -10.44 5.71
C TRP A 39 -1.52 -9.56 4.95
N HIS A 40 -2.68 -9.32 5.56
CA HIS A 40 -3.62 -8.33 5.06
C HIS A 40 -3.45 -7.01 5.79
N VAL A 41 -3.54 -5.94 5.02
CA VAL A 41 -3.46 -4.56 5.47
C VAL A 41 -4.73 -3.84 5.04
N SER A 42 -5.47 -3.33 6.01
CA SER A 42 -6.68 -2.53 5.77
C SER A 42 -6.34 -1.23 5.03
N PRO A 43 -7.33 -0.55 4.45
CA PRO A 43 -7.09 0.76 3.82
C PRO A 43 -6.46 1.80 4.78
N PRO A 44 -6.83 1.86 6.08
CA PRO A 44 -6.12 2.67 7.08
C PRO A 44 -4.69 2.21 7.40
N GLY A 45 -4.26 1.05 6.90
CA GLY A 45 -2.93 0.49 7.16
C GLY A 45 -2.86 -0.50 8.34
N ASP A 46 -3.98 -0.89 8.94
CA ASP A 46 -3.99 -1.82 10.06
C ASP A 46 -3.86 -3.29 9.59
N ALA A 47 -3.13 -4.10 10.36
CA ALA A 47 -3.07 -5.54 10.10
C ALA A 47 -4.43 -6.18 10.40
N THR A 48 -5.00 -6.89 9.42
CA THR A 48 -6.35 -7.49 9.53
C THR A 48 -6.38 -9.02 9.44
N GLY A 49 -5.27 -9.63 9.03
CA GLY A 49 -5.14 -11.08 8.96
C GLY A 49 -3.70 -11.48 8.67
N ALA A 50 -3.31 -12.64 9.17
CA ALA A 50 -1.96 -13.18 9.07
C ALA A 50 -2.03 -14.69 8.89
N TRP A 51 -1.29 -15.21 7.92
CA TRP A 51 -1.19 -16.64 7.67
C TRP A 51 0.26 -17.01 7.34
N ILE A 52 0.72 -18.11 7.91
CA ILE A 52 2.07 -18.65 7.71
C ILE A 52 1.92 -20.14 7.44
N TYR A 53 2.55 -20.63 6.38
CA TYR A 53 2.57 -22.04 6.02
C TYR A 53 3.98 -22.46 5.61
N PRO A 54 4.39 -23.71 5.86
CA PRO A 54 5.61 -24.25 5.28
C PRO A 54 5.59 -24.12 3.74
N ALA A 55 6.70 -23.68 3.16
CA ALA A 55 6.80 -23.48 1.72
C ALA A 55 6.66 -24.79 0.95
N ASP A 56 7.20 -25.88 1.48
CA ASP A 56 7.06 -27.21 0.88
C ASP A 56 5.59 -27.66 0.80
N ASP A 57 4.79 -27.38 1.83
CA ASP A 57 3.35 -27.69 1.81
C ASP A 57 2.62 -26.84 0.77
N VAL A 58 2.88 -25.52 0.75
CA VAL A 58 2.23 -24.58 -0.18
C VAL A 58 2.57 -24.90 -1.63
N PHE A 59 3.84 -25.11 -1.94
CA PHE A 59 4.30 -25.32 -3.30
C PHE A 59 4.20 -26.78 -3.77
N GLY A 60 4.02 -27.73 -2.84
CA GLY A 60 3.82 -29.15 -3.12
C GLY A 60 2.34 -29.57 -3.24
N SER A 61 1.39 -28.74 -2.80
CA SER A 61 -0.03 -29.06 -2.80
C SER A 61 -0.87 -28.04 -3.57
N GLN A 62 -1.66 -28.53 -4.54
CA GLN A 62 -2.59 -27.70 -5.31
C GLN A 62 -3.60 -26.98 -4.40
N ASP A 63 -4.14 -27.67 -3.39
CA ASP A 63 -5.13 -27.09 -2.46
C ASP A 63 -4.49 -26.05 -1.52
N ALA A 64 -3.26 -26.27 -1.08
CA ALA A 64 -2.54 -25.31 -0.25
C ALA A 64 -2.17 -24.05 -1.04
N ALA A 65 -1.68 -24.20 -2.28
CA ALA A 65 -1.42 -23.08 -3.18
C ALA A 65 -2.70 -22.27 -3.47
N ARG A 66 -3.82 -22.93 -3.76
CA ARG A 66 -5.13 -22.28 -3.95
C ARG A 66 -5.54 -21.50 -2.71
N ARG A 67 -5.35 -22.06 -1.52
CA ARG A 67 -5.65 -21.37 -0.26
C ARG A 67 -4.78 -20.12 -0.07
N VAL A 68 -3.49 -20.17 -0.41
CA VAL A 68 -2.65 -18.95 -0.35
C VAL A 68 -3.12 -17.90 -1.37
N LEU A 69 -3.50 -18.33 -2.57
CA LEU A 69 -4.03 -17.43 -3.58
C LEU A 69 -5.35 -16.74 -3.15
N THR A 70 -6.21 -17.37 -2.36
CA THR A 70 -7.43 -16.69 -1.85
C THR A 70 -7.12 -15.52 -0.92
N PHE A 71 -5.95 -15.53 -0.25
CA PHE A 71 -5.54 -14.42 0.60
C PHE A 71 -5.15 -13.19 -0.24
N VAL A 72 -4.39 -13.39 -1.32
CA VAL A 72 -4.01 -12.30 -2.22
C VAL A 72 -5.06 -11.97 -3.28
N GLU A 73 -6.08 -12.82 -3.44
CA GLU A 73 -7.21 -12.57 -4.32
C GLU A 73 -7.88 -11.23 -3.98
N ARG A 74 -8.20 -10.49 -5.05
CA ARG A 74 -8.80 -9.17 -5.03
C ARG A 74 -8.00 -8.06 -4.34
N ARG A 75 -6.76 -8.30 -3.90
CA ARG A 75 -5.95 -7.32 -3.14
C ARG A 75 -4.80 -6.76 -3.96
N ALA A 76 -4.50 -5.49 -3.72
CA ALA A 76 -3.22 -4.93 -4.18
C ALA A 76 -2.09 -5.56 -3.36
N ILE A 77 -0.99 -5.96 -4.01
CA ILE A 77 0.12 -6.66 -3.36
C ILE A 77 1.35 -5.74 -3.33
N ALA A 78 1.91 -5.54 -2.13
CA ALA A 78 3.09 -4.72 -1.95
C ALA A 78 4.34 -5.43 -2.49
N ALA A 79 4.94 -4.86 -3.53
CA ALA A 79 6.08 -5.39 -4.25
C ALA A 79 7.39 -4.74 -3.79
N VAL A 80 7.87 -5.11 -2.60
CA VAL A 80 9.20 -4.68 -2.11
C VAL A 80 10.33 -5.23 -2.96
N HIS A 81 10.18 -6.48 -3.40
CA HIS A 81 11.06 -7.13 -4.35
C HIS A 81 10.25 -7.62 -5.56
N PRO A 82 9.91 -6.74 -6.52
CA PRO A 82 8.93 -7.04 -7.58
C PRO A 82 9.25 -8.30 -8.38
N ARG A 83 10.53 -8.53 -8.70
CA ARG A 83 10.94 -9.72 -9.45
C ARG A 83 10.71 -11.01 -8.64
N LYS A 84 11.16 -11.05 -7.39
CA LYS A 84 10.97 -12.20 -6.49
C LYS A 84 9.49 -12.46 -6.22
N LEU A 85 8.72 -11.41 -5.95
CA LEU A 85 7.29 -11.53 -5.69
C LEU A 85 6.56 -12.12 -6.91
N ARG A 86 6.91 -11.68 -8.12
CA ARG A 86 6.38 -12.25 -9.35
C ARG A 86 6.73 -13.73 -9.49
N GLU A 87 8.01 -14.09 -9.31
CA GLU A 87 8.46 -15.49 -9.32
C GLU A 87 7.64 -16.36 -8.33
N TRP A 88 7.32 -15.85 -7.14
CA TRP A 88 6.48 -16.55 -6.16
C TRP A 88 5.01 -16.65 -6.58
N LEU A 89 4.42 -15.58 -7.10
CA LEU A 89 3.03 -15.58 -7.56
C LEU A 89 2.84 -16.50 -8.77
N ASP A 90 3.79 -16.54 -9.70
CA ASP A 90 3.78 -17.44 -10.85
C ASP A 90 3.90 -18.90 -10.39
N ARG A 91 4.78 -19.19 -9.43
CA ARG A 91 4.90 -20.52 -8.81
C ARG A 91 3.60 -20.93 -8.12
N LEU A 92 2.98 -20.06 -7.33
CA LEU A 92 1.68 -20.32 -6.69
C LEU A 92 0.59 -20.62 -7.71
N THR A 93 0.48 -19.79 -8.75
CA THR A 93 -0.51 -19.93 -9.83
C THR A 93 -0.35 -21.25 -10.57
N THR A 94 0.89 -21.62 -10.89
CA THR A 94 1.24 -22.88 -11.54
C THR A 94 0.88 -24.08 -10.66
N THR A 95 1.29 -24.08 -9.38
CA THR A 95 0.96 -25.17 -8.44
C THR A 95 -0.56 -25.30 -8.23
N ALA A 96 -1.26 -24.17 -8.14
CA ALA A 96 -2.70 -24.11 -7.94
C ALA A 96 -3.52 -24.53 -9.18
N LYS A 97 -2.88 -24.61 -10.35
CA LYS A 97 -3.51 -24.82 -11.67
C LYS A 97 -4.64 -23.82 -11.91
N VAL A 98 -4.30 -22.54 -11.74
CA VAL A 98 -5.21 -21.42 -11.92
C VAL A 98 -4.78 -20.70 -13.19
N ASP A 99 -5.70 -20.56 -14.14
CA ASP A 99 -5.41 -19.79 -15.34
C ASP A 99 -5.56 -18.30 -15.01
N ILE A 100 -4.46 -17.56 -15.16
CA ILE A 100 -4.41 -16.11 -15.03
C ILE A 100 -3.90 -15.58 -16.36
N GLU A 101 -4.51 -14.51 -16.87
CA GLU A 101 -4.03 -13.84 -18.08
C GLU A 101 -2.55 -13.45 -17.93
N ASP A 102 -1.78 -13.53 -19.01
CA ASP A 102 -0.37 -13.13 -19.00
C ASP A 102 -0.20 -11.71 -18.43
N GLY A 103 0.67 -11.58 -17.43
CA GLY A 103 0.88 -10.32 -16.72
C GLY A 103 -0.26 -9.91 -15.76
N GLY A 104 -1.22 -10.79 -15.50
CA GLY A 104 -2.39 -10.51 -14.66
C GLY A 104 -2.03 -10.03 -13.26
N TRP A 105 -0.94 -10.53 -12.68
CA TRP A 105 -0.45 -10.05 -11.39
C TRP A 105 0.14 -8.65 -11.42
N GLU A 106 0.76 -8.22 -12.54
CA GLU A 106 1.48 -6.94 -12.61
C GLU A 106 0.59 -5.75 -12.26
N ARG A 107 -0.68 -5.80 -12.68
CA ARG A 107 -1.66 -4.74 -12.42
C ARG A 107 -2.09 -4.67 -10.95
N HIS A 108 -1.85 -5.73 -10.18
CA HIS A 108 -2.17 -5.79 -8.75
C HIS A 108 -0.98 -5.40 -7.89
N LEU A 109 0.22 -5.28 -8.47
CA LEU A 109 1.43 -4.92 -7.72
C LEU A 109 1.56 -3.41 -7.58
N PHE A 110 2.06 -2.97 -6.43
CA PHE A 110 2.52 -1.59 -6.25
C PHE A 110 3.83 -1.56 -5.44
N SER A 111 4.66 -0.55 -5.68
CA SER A 111 5.90 -0.34 -4.94
C SER A 111 5.67 0.62 -3.77
N PRO A 112 5.98 0.22 -2.51
CA PRO A 112 5.94 1.14 -1.38
C PRO A 112 6.88 2.35 -1.54
N VAL A 113 8.01 2.16 -2.25
CA VAL A 113 8.97 3.23 -2.55
C VAL A 113 8.38 4.24 -3.52
N ASP A 114 7.65 3.78 -4.54
CA ASP A 114 7.00 4.70 -5.49
C ASP A 114 5.84 5.44 -4.82
N ALA A 115 5.06 4.75 -3.97
CA ALA A 115 4.01 5.39 -3.18
C ALA A 115 4.57 6.50 -2.27
N PHE A 116 5.75 6.29 -1.67
CA PHE A 116 6.46 7.33 -0.94
C PHE A 116 6.84 8.53 -1.83
N ARG A 117 7.43 8.28 -3.00
CA ARG A 117 7.83 9.33 -3.94
C ARG A 117 6.65 10.16 -4.42
N GLU A 118 5.53 9.52 -4.75
CA GLU A 118 4.27 10.20 -5.09
C GLU A 118 3.78 11.09 -3.95
N THR A 119 3.92 10.64 -2.70
CA THR A 119 3.56 11.42 -1.51
C THR A 119 4.47 12.64 -1.34
N ALA A 120 5.78 12.44 -1.47
CA ALA A 120 6.77 13.51 -1.35
C ALA A 120 6.59 14.58 -2.44
N GLU A 121 6.41 14.15 -3.69
CA GLU A 121 6.12 15.05 -4.82
C GLU A 121 4.84 15.85 -4.56
N ARG A 122 3.79 15.19 -4.06
CA ARG A 122 2.52 15.86 -3.74
C ARG A 122 2.68 16.93 -2.66
N ARG A 123 3.47 16.66 -1.62
CA ARG A 123 3.78 17.66 -0.58
C ARG A 123 4.51 18.86 -1.15
N GLN A 124 5.48 18.65 -2.04
CA GLN A 124 6.20 19.73 -2.71
C GLN A 124 5.26 20.60 -3.56
N GLN A 125 4.35 19.98 -4.31
CA GLN A 125 3.33 20.69 -5.12
C GLN A 125 2.41 21.55 -4.23
N TYR A 126 1.97 21.02 -3.08
CA TYR A 126 1.14 21.77 -2.13
C TYR A 126 1.90 22.90 -1.45
N ALA A 127 3.15 22.66 -1.05
CA ALA A 127 4.03 23.69 -0.49
C ALA A 127 4.22 24.85 -1.49
N ALA A 128 4.53 24.55 -2.75
CA ALA A 128 4.68 25.57 -3.80
C ALA A 128 3.40 26.40 -3.99
N THR A 129 2.24 25.75 -3.96
CA THR A 129 0.94 26.43 -4.10
C THR A 129 0.63 27.34 -2.90
N VAL A 130 0.95 26.89 -1.69
CA VAL A 130 0.80 27.70 -0.47
C VAL A 130 1.75 28.88 -0.48
N GLU A 131 3.02 28.69 -0.86
CA GLU A 131 4.00 29.78 -0.95
C GLU A 131 3.63 30.81 -2.01
N ALA A 132 3.13 30.40 -3.17
CA ALA A 132 2.59 31.32 -4.17
C ALA A 132 1.44 32.17 -3.59
N ALA A 133 0.48 31.53 -2.92
CA ALA A 133 -0.62 32.26 -2.28
C ALA A 133 -0.14 33.20 -1.16
N ARG A 134 0.94 32.86 -0.44
CA ARG A 134 1.54 33.70 0.60
C ARG A 134 2.19 34.97 0.06
N GLN A 135 2.70 34.94 -1.18
CA GLN A 135 3.22 36.13 -1.85
C GLN A 135 2.11 37.17 -2.08
N ASP A 136 0.89 36.70 -2.37
CA ASP A 136 -0.28 37.55 -2.55
C ASP A 136 -0.95 37.96 -1.24
N SER A 137 -0.83 37.14 -0.18
CA SER A 137 -1.42 37.43 1.13
C SER A 137 -0.55 36.98 2.31
N LYS A 138 -0.08 37.94 3.10
CA LYS A 138 0.72 37.70 4.32
C LYS A 138 -0.05 37.03 5.47
N THR A 139 -1.38 36.91 5.37
CA THR A 139 -2.20 36.23 6.40
C THR A 139 -2.19 34.71 6.27
N ILE A 140 -1.68 34.18 5.17
CA ILE A 140 -1.61 32.73 4.95
C ILE A 140 -0.43 32.14 5.72
N THR A 141 -0.74 31.22 6.63
CA THR A 141 0.26 30.46 7.41
C THR A 141 0.99 29.44 6.52
N PRO A 142 2.30 29.20 6.73
CA PRO A 142 3.03 28.08 6.11
C PRO A 142 2.36 26.72 6.33
N LEU A 143 2.73 25.73 5.53
CA LEU A 143 2.38 24.33 5.83
C LEU A 143 3.29 23.80 6.94
N GLU A 144 2.68 23.10 7.89
CA GLU A 144 3.37 22.37 8.94
C GLU A 144 2.94 20.91 8.86
N TRP A 145 3.93 20.02 8.84
CA TRP A 145 3.73 18.59 8.72
C TRP A 145 3.97 17.91 10.07
N THR A 146 3.14 16.92 10.40
CA THR A 146 3.35 16.03 11.55
C THR A 146 4.49 15.06 11.29
N HIS A 147 4.56 14.50 10.07
CA HIS A 147 5.68 13.67 9.65
C HIS A 147 6.63 14.51 8.81
N ASP A 148 7.83 14.78 9.29
CA ASP A 148 8.86 15.37 8.43
C ASP A 148 9.33 14.35 7.41
N LEU A 149 9.22 14.72 6.13
CA LEU A 149 9.86 14.00 5.05
C LEU A 149 11.16 14.73 4.72
N PRO A 150 12.31 14.06 4.70
CA PRO A 150 13.57 14.70 4.33
C PRO A 150 13.51 15.23 2.90
N ASP A 151 13.77 16.54 2.73
CA ASP A 151 13.73 17.22 1.42
C ASP A 151 14.74 16.65 0.42
N ASP A 152 15.88 16.15 0.93
CA ASP A 152 17.02 15.67 0.14
C ASP A 152 17.25 14.15 0.20
N ALA A 153 16.45 13.39 0.97
CA ALA A 153 16.68 11.95 1.03
C ALA A 153 16.11 11.30 -0.24
N GLU A 154 17.00 11.01 -1.17
CA GLU A 154 16.72 10.08 -2.25
C GLU A 154 16.41 8.68 -1.66
N VAL A 155 15.13 8.42 -1.44
CA VAL A 155 14.67 7.07 -1.09
C VAL A 155 14.73 6.22 -2.37
N GLN A 156 15.83 5.50 -2.52
CA GLN A 156 16.11 4.65 -3.68
C GLN A 156 15.52 3.24 -3.53
N ASP A 157 15.50 2.73 -2.30
CA ASP A 157 15.08 1.37 -1.99
C ASP A 157 14.23 1.30 -0.71
N PHE A 158 13.70 0.10 -0.45
CA PHE A 158 12.82 -0.14 0.69
C PHE A 158 13.52 0.00 2.04
N ALA A 159 14.81 -0.35 2.13
CA ALA A 159 15.59 -0.17 3.37
C ALA A 159 15.77 1.32 3.71
N SER A 160 15.98 2.17 2.69
CA SER A 160 16.02 3.62 2.84
C SER A 160 14.68 4.19 3.27
N LEU A 161 13.59 3.68 2.71
CA LEU A 161 12.24 4.04 3.13
C LEU A 161 11.98 3.70 4.60
N GLN A 162 12.38 2.52 5.06
CA GLN A 162 12.24 2.12 6.46
C GLN A 162 13.05 3.00 7.41
N ARG A 163 14.26 3.43 6.99
CA ARG A 163 15.06 4.40 7.75
C ARG A 163 14.35 5.75 7.89
N VAL A 164 13.77 6.27 6.80
CA VAL A 164 12.97 7.52 6.83
C VAL A 164 11.75 7.36 7.74
N ALA A 165 11.04 6.25 7.62
CA ALA A 165 9.88 5.94 8.44
C ALA A 165 10.23 5.59 9.90
N ARG A 166 11.52 5.45 10.24
CA ARG A 166 12.02 4.99 11.55
C ARG A 166 11.43 3.64 11.96
N ILE A 167 11.26 2.73 11.00
CA ILE A 167 10.70 1.40 11.22
C ILE A 167 11.83 0.39 11.38
N SER A 168 11.93 -0.18 12.57
CA SER A 168 12.84 -1.29 12.86
C SER A 168 12.23 -2.63 12.44
N ALA A 169 13.09 -3.62 12.25
CA ALA A 169 12.69 -5.02 12.05
C ALA A 169 11.73 -5.45 13.17
N ALA A 170 10.64 -6.14 12.80
CA ALA A 170 9.72 -6.69 13.79
C ALA A 170 10.34 -7.93 14.47
N PRO A 171 10.03 -8.21 15.75
CA PRO A 171 10.43 -9.46 16.36
C PRO A 171 9.71 -10.65 15.69
N GLY A 172 10.39 -11.79 15.61
CA GLY A 172 9.85 -13.02 15.01
C GLY A 172 10.90 -13.75 14.17
N THR A 173 10.47 -14.81 13.49
CA THR A 173 11.27 -15.48 12.45
C THR A 173 11.58 -14.51 11.30
N PRO A 174 12.62 -14.76 10.49
CA PRO A 174 13.01 -13.86 9.40
C PRO A 174 11.84 -13.47 8.48
N VAL A 175 11.04 -14.43 8.01
CA VAL A 175 9.89 -14.15 7.12
C VAL A 175 8.78 -13.33 7.81
N VAL A 176 8.54 -13.59 9.10
CA VAL A 176 7.58 -12.83 9.91
C VAL A 176 8.08 -11.41 10.16
N SER A 177 9.38 -11.26 10.43
CA SER A 177 10.01 -9.96 10.60
C SER A 177 9.86 -9.11 9.35
N GLU A 178 10.15 -9.69 8.18
CA GLU A 178 10.05 -9.02 6.89
C GLU A 178 8.61 -8.57 6.61
N VAL A 179 7.64 -9.50 6.63
CA VAL A 179 6.25 -9.19 6.27
C VAL A 179 5.63 -8.14 7.21
N LEU A 180 5.92 -8.20 8.52
CA LEU A 180 5.45 -7.21 9.49
C LEU A 180 6.10 -5.85 9.30
N SER A 181 7.39 -5.83 8.97
CA SER A 181 8.09 -4.60 8.66
C SER A 181 7.52 -3.93 7.40
N ILE A 182 7.13 -4.70 6.38
CA ILE A 182 6.43 -4.16 5.21
C ILE A 182 5.05 -3.61 5.61
N ALA A 183 4.25 -4.37 6.35
CA ALA A 183 2.93 -3.93 6.80
C ALA A 183 2.99 -2.62 7.62
N ARG A 184 3.98 -2.49 8.53
CA ARG A 184 4.23 -1.25 9.28
C ARG A 184 4.59 -0.08 8.36
N THR A 185 5.39 -0.32 7.33
CA THR A 185 5.74 0.72 6.35
C THR A 185 4.53 1.17 5.55
N LEU A 186 3.68 0.24 5.12
CA LEU A 186 2.42 0.58 4.44
C LEU A 186 1.51 1.43 5.33
N ARG A 187 1.40 1.09 6.62
CA ARG A 187 0.63 1.89 7.59
C ARG A 187 1.16 3.31 7.71
N TRP A 188 2.47 3.44 7.83
CA TRP A 188 3.10 4.76 7.89
C TRP A 188 2.85 5.56 6.61
N LEU A 189 2.95 4.93 5.43
CA LEU A 189 2.65 5.59 4.15
C LEU A 189 1.21 6.10 4.06
N VAL A 190 0.23 5.31 4.50
CA VAL A 190 -1.18 5.75 4.55
C VAL A 190 -1.33 6.97 5.46
N SER A 191 -0.68 6.97 6.62
CA SER A 191 -0.71 8.09 7.56
C SER A 191 -0.13 9.38 6.93
N VAL A 192 1.05 9.27 6.30
CA VAL A 192 1.72 10.40 5.64
C VAL A 192 0.89 10.90 4.45
N TRP A 193 0.28 10.01 3.67
CA TRP A 193 -0.60 10.37 2.55
C TRP A 193 -1.87 11.08 3.04
N ALA A 194 -2.56 10.52 4.03
CA ALA A 194 -3.77 11.10 4.60
C ALA A 194 -3.49 12.51 5.17
N GLU A 195 -2.36 12.70 5.84
CA GLU A 195 -1.89 14.01 6.30
C GLU A 195 -1.70 14.99 5.13
N THR A 196 -1.09 14.52 4.03
CA THR A 196 -0.83 15.31 2.82
C THR A 196 -2.15 15.77 2.19
N GLU A 197 -3.07 14.85 1.96
CA GLU A 197 -4.36 15.14 1.32
C GLU A 197 -5.31 15.95 2.22
N GLN A 198 -5.14 15.89 3.55
CA GLN A 198 -5.90 16.72 4.48
C GLN A 198 -5.67 18.23 4.27
N VAL A 199 -4.57 18.63 3.62
CA VAL A 199 -4.34 20.04 3.23
C VAL A 199 -5.45 20.56 2.32
N LYS A 200 -5.92 19.75 1.36
CA LYS A 200 -7.03 20.11 0.46
C LYS A 200 -8.34 20.34 1.23
N ASN A 201 -8.54 19.68 2.37
CA ASN A 201 -9.71 19.87 3.23
C ASN A 201 -9.64 21.19 4.01
N ARG A 202 -8.44 21.62 4.39
CA ARG A 202 -8.21 22.83 5.20
C ARG A 202 -8.03 24.10 4.36
N ARG A 203 -7.60 23.97 3.10
CA ARG A 203 -7.20 25.08 2.23
C ARG A 203 -7.89 25.01 0.86
N ARG A 204 -9.00 25.73 0.71
CA ARG A 204 -9.84 25.71 -0.51
C ARG A 204 -9.07 26.02 -1.79
N TYR A 205 -8.10 26.94 -1.75
CA TYR A 205 -7.30 27.30 -2.92
C TYR A 205 -6.33 26.18 -3.35
N VAL A 206 -5.85 25.36 -2.41
CA VAL A 206 -5.07 24.16 -2.74
C VAL A 206 -5.98 23.13 -3.42
N ARG A 207 -7.19 22.91 -2.89
CA ARG A 207 -8.17 22.03 -3.54
C ARG A 207 -8.55 22.52 -4.94
N ALA A 208 -8.76 23.82 -5.12
CA ALA A 208 -9.08 24.40 -6.42
C ALA A 208 -7.96 24.16 -7.45
N ALA A 209 -6.70 24.16 -7.03
CA ALA A 209 -5.56 23.93 -7.91
C ALA A 209 -5.27 22.44 -8.17
N HIS A 210 -5.55 21.56 -7.19
CA HIS A 210 -5.10 20.15 -7.20
C HIS A 210 -6.24 19.12 -7.22
N GLY A 211 -7.49 19.57 -7.32
CA GLY A 211 -8.67 18.72 -7.28
C GLY A 211 -9.00 18.19 -5.89
N ASP A 212 -9.92 17.23 -5.84
CA ASP A 212 -10.39 16.62 -4.61
C ASP A 212 -9.33 15.72 -3.94
N PRO A 213 -9.46 15.46 -2.62
CA PRO A 213 -8.55 14.57 -1.90
C PRO A 213 -8.61 13.13 -2.43
N ASP A 214 -7.46 12.52 -2.65
CA ASP A 214 -7.34 11.12 -3.03
C ASP A 214 -7.15 10.22 -1.79
N PRO A 215 -7.74 9.01 -1.72
CA PRO A 215 -7.63 8.16 -0.53
C PRO A 215 -6.28 7.47 -0.36
N LEU A 216 -5.54 7.27 -1.45
CA LEU A 216 -4.26 6.58 -1.48
C LEU A 216 -3.34 7.18 -2.56
N PRO A 217 -2.03 6.95 -2.49
CA PRO A 217 -1.10 7.29 -3.57
C PRO A 217 -1.56 6.71 -4.93
N PRO A 218 -1.45 7.45 -6.05
CA PRO A 218 -2.06 7.08 -7.32
C PRO A 218 -1.76 5.66 -7.81
N ARG A 219 -0.49 5.23 -7.78
CA ARG A 219 -0.12 3.85 -8.21
C ARG A 219 -0.71 2.79 -7.30
N TRP A 220 -0.72 3.06 -5.99
CA TRP A 220 -1.33 2.14 -5.03
C TRP A 220 -2.84 2.06 -5.24
N LEU A 221 -3.52 3.20 -5.42
CA LEU A 221 -4.96 3.24 -5.71
C LEU A 221 -5.30 2.50 -7.01
N ALA A 222 -4.48 2.65 -8.06
CA ALA A 222 -4.66 1.95 -9.32
C ALA A 222 -4.53 0.43 -9.15
N ALA A 223 -3.57 -0.03 -8.34
CA ALA A 223 -3.40 -1.44 -8.01
C ALA A 223 -4.61 -1.99 -7.23
N VAL A 224 -5.13 -1.24 -6.25
CA VAL A 224 -6.34 -1.62 -5.48
C VAL A 224 -7.55 -1.72 -6.39
N ARG A 225 -7.75 -0.74 -7.28
CA ARG A 225 -8.87 -0.74 -8.23
C ARG A 225 -8.79 -1.89 -9.23
N SER A 226 -7.59 -2.19 -9.74
CA SER A 226 -7.37 -3.31 -10.65
C SER A 226 -7.66 -4.63 -9.94
N ALA A 227 -7.08 -4.81 -8.75
CA ALA A 227 -7.23 -6.02 -7.99
C ALA A 227 -8.67 -6.27 -7.53
N SER A 228 -9.44 -5.26 -7.12
CA SER A 228 -10.79 -5.45 -6.54
C SER A 228 -11.77 -6.21 -7.46
N THR A 229 -11.53 -6.16 -8.77
CA THR A 229 -12.30 -6.85 -9.81
C THR A 229 -11.79 -8.24 -10.15
N ASN A 230 -10.55 -8.58 -9.79
CA ASN A 230 -9.92 -9.85 -10.11
C ASN A 230 -10.48 -10.99 -9.27
N ARG A 231 -11.24 -11.89 -9.89
CA ARG A 231 -11.67 -13.15 -9.26
C ARG A 231 -10.90 -14.31 -9.87
N LEU A 232 -10.26 -15.09 -9.02
CA LEU A 232 -9.51 -16.27 -9.44
C LEU A 232 -10.46 -17.48 -9.51
N PRO A 233 -10.30 -18.38 -10.49
CA PRO A 233 -11.05 -19.64 -10.55
C PRO A 233 -10.49 -20.67 -9.54
N LEU A 234 -10.69 -20.41 -8.24
CA LEU A 234 -10.14 -21.20 -7.12
C LEU A 234 -11.03 -22.37 -6.68
#